data_AF-A0A821SKW0-F1
#
_entry.id   AF-A0A821SKW0-F1
#
_cell.length_a   1.000
_cell.length_b   1.000
_cell.length_c   1.000
_cell.angle_alpha   90.00
_cell.angle_beta   90.00
_cell.angle_gamma   90.00
#
_symmetry.space_group_name_H-M   'P 1'
#
loop_
_entity.id
_entity.type
_entity.pdbx_description
1 polymer ?
#
loop_
_entity_poly.entity_id
_entity_poly.type
_entity_poly.pdbx_seq_one_letter_code
_entity_poly.pdbx_strand_id
1 'polypeptide(L)'
;MEDIPVQFAEVHYVSIQKIGNVPVIKGDFQSVPSKVQAWLAQMIQLCTPRAVYICDGSEEEAEMVTNKLVERGTLTQLTKYENCYICWTDPRDVARVESKTFIVTDEKYASVPHSREGVKCVLGQWMSPDDMKKELDDRLPGCMGGRMLYVIPFSMGPIGSPLSKIGVQITDSNYVLLSMRVMTRVSSEIWKHLRHDEEFVKCLHSVGLPRPHAQKVVNNWPCNPEKTLIVHFPDIRKVISFGSGYGGNSLLGKKCFALRIAGRIAKDEGWLAEHMLIMSITNPKGEEKFIAASFPSACGKTNLAMLTPTIPGYTVRCVGDDIAWMRFDKETGELRAINPEAGFFGVAPGTNMKTNPNAILTCLKNSIFTNVGETADGGFYWEGLEDETPAGTEIISWTGERYKLGEDKTKKSSHPNARFCCPARQCPIIHSKWEDPAGVPISAIIFGGRRPEGVPLVIEAFDWKHGV
;
A
#
# COMPACT_ATOMS: atom_id res chain seq x y z
N MET A 1 -18.68 50.59 -16.27
CA MET A 1 -18.77 49.25 -15.66
C MET A 1 -19.88 48.56 -16.41
N GLU A 2 -19.52 47.75 -17.40
CA GLU A 2 -20.49 46.92 -18.11
C GLU A 2 -20.82 45.73 -17.20
N ASP A 3 -22.12 45.53 -16.96
CA ASP A 3 -22.64 44.39 -16.21
C ASP A 3 -22.36 43.10 -17.00
N ILE A 4 -21.53 42.23 -16.43
CA ILE A 4 -21.34 40.88 -16.96
C ILE A 4 -22.56 40.06 -16.56
N PRO A 5 -23.37 39.55 -17.50
CA PRO A 5 -24.50 38.70 -17.16
C PRO A 5 -23.98 37.34 -16.68
N VAL A 6 -24.14 37.07 -15.38
CA VAL A 6 -23.91 35.74 -14.81
C VAL A 6 -25.02 34.83 -15.32
N GLN A 7 -24.70 33.91 -16.22
CA GLN A 7 -25.59 32.80 -16.58
C GLN A 7 -25.72 31.87 -15.38
N PHE A 8 -26.90 31.88 -14.75
CA PHE A 8 -27.29 30.81 -13.82
C PHE A 8 -27.78 29.63 -14.66
N ALA A 9 -27.17 28.46 -14.45
CA ALA A 9 -27.70 27.20 -14.97
C ALA A 9 -28.76 26.68 -14.00
N GLU A 10 -30.02 26.63 -14.44
CA GLU A 10 -31.08 25.90 -13.72
C GLU A 10 -30.95 24.40 -14.01
N VAL A 11 -30.64 23.61 -12.98
CA VAL A 11 -30.70 22.15 -13.08
C VAL A 11 -32.12 21.70 -12.77
N HIS A 12 -32.89 21.36 -13.81
CA HIS A 12 -34.31 21.00 -13.64
C HIS A 12 -34.55 19.57 -13.11
N TYR A 13 -33.56 18.67 -13.17
CA TYR A 13 -33.68 17.31 -12.61
C TYR A 13 -32.29 16.67 -12.39
N VAL A 14 -32.08 16.10 -11.20
CA VAL A 14 -30.91 15.24 -10.90
C VAL A 14 -31.43 13.82 -10.62
N SER A 15 -31.19 12.89 -11.55
CA SER A 15 -31.45 11.47 -11.29
C SER A 15 -30.26 10.88 -10.53
N ILE A 16 -30.49 10.37 -9.32
CA ILE A 16 -29.45 9.67 -8.55
C ILE A 16 -29.70 8.16 -8.70
N GLN A 17 -28.76 7.46 -9.33
CA GLN A 17 -28.78 6.00 -9.41
C GLN A 17 -28.75 5.38 -8.01
N LYS A 18 -29.41 4.24 -7.82
CA LYS A 18 -29.44 3.52 -6.53
C LYS A 18 -29.16 2.03 -6.71
N ILE A 19 -28.50 1.44 -5.72
CA ILE A 19 -28.37 -0.01 -5.54
C ILE A 19 -29.26 -0.37 -4.36
N GLY A 20 -30.47 -0.85 -4.65
CA GLY A 20 -31.54 -0.93 -3.65
C GLY A 20 -31.89 0.47 -3.13
N ASN A 21 -31.72 0.69 -1.82
CA ASN A 21 -31.97 1.98 -1.17
C ASN A 21 -30.74 2.88 -1.07
N VAL A 22 -29.56 2.41 -1.47
CA VAL A 22 -28.29 3.14 -1.31
C VAL A 22 -27.98 3.94 -2.57
N PRO A 23 -27.79 5.26 -2.50
CA PRO A 23 -27.45 6.09 -3.66
C PRO A 23 -26.02 5.86 -4.13
N VAL A 24 -25.83 5.86 -5.45
CA VAL A 24 -24.53 5.95 -6.13
C VAL A 24 -24.29 7.42 -6.44
N ILE A 25 -23.32 8.03 -5.75
CA ILE A 25 -23.09 9.48 -5.82
C ILE A 25 -21.97 9.87 -6.80
N LYS A 26 -21.18 8.90 -7.26
CA LYS A 26 -20.23 9.04 -8.37
C LYS A 26 -20.05 7.70 -9.08
N GLY A 27 -19.90 7.80 -10.40
CA GLY A 27 -19.67 6.69 -11.31
C GLY A 27 -20.98 6.03 -11.71
N ASP A 28 -20.88 5.11 -12.65
CA ASP A 28 -22.04 4.38 -13.17
C ASP A 28 -21.93 2.91 -12.75
N PHE A 29 -22.87 2.45 -11.92
CA PHE A 29 -22.88 1.06 -11.47
C PHE A 29 -23.12 0.08 -12.63
N GLN A 30 -23.82 0.50 -13.69
CA GLN A 30 -24.10 -0.35 -14.84
C GLN A 30 -22.85 -0.60 -15.69
N SER A 31 -21.90 0.35 -15.72
CA SER A 31 -20.60 0.20 -16.40
C SER A 31 -19.66 -0.83 -15.74
N VAL A 32 -19.93 -1.21 -14.48
CA VAL A 32 -19.12 -2.17 -13.73
C VAL A 32 -19.42 -3.59 -14.22
N PRO A 33 -18.45 -4.51 -14.38
CA PRO A 33 -18.74 -5.89 -14.78
C PRO A 33 -19.72 -6.60 -13.85
N SER A 34 -20.65 -7.39 -14.40
CA SER A 34 -21.77 -8.02 -13.68
C SER A 34 -21.35 -8.82 -12.43
N LYS A 35 -20.24 -9.57 -12.50
CA LYS A 35 -19.68 -10.30 -11.36
C LYS A 35 -19.21 -9.38 -10.22
N VAL A 36 -18.68 -8.21 -10.56
CA VAL A 36 -18.29 -7.19 -9.58
C VAL A 36 -19.55 -6.53 -9.02
N GLN A 37 -20.55 -6.21 -9.85
CA GLN A 37 -21.84 -5.70 -9.39
C GLN A 37 -22.48 -6.64 -8.35
N ALA A 38 -22.51 -7.94 -8.63
CA ALA A 38 -23.09 -8.95 -7.74
C ALA A 38 -22.37 -8.98 -6.38
N TRP A 39 -21.03 -8.94 -6.38
CA TRP A 39 -20.25 -8.85 -5.16
C TRP A 39 -20.48 -7.53 -4.41
N LEU A 40 -20.48 -6.39 -5.12
CA LEU A 40 -20.74 -5.08 -4.52
C LEU A 40 -22.12 -5.02 -3.88
N ALA A 41 -23.16 -5.54 -4.51
CA ALA A 41 -24.51 -5.59 -3.96
C ALA A 41 -24.55 -6.35 -2.61
N GLN A 42 -23.86 -7.50 -2.52
CA GLN A 42 -23.72 -8.25 -1.27
C GLN A 42 -23.02 -7.43 -0.19
N MET A 43 -21.91 -6.75 -0.54
CA MET A 43 -21.15 -5.97 0.43
C MET A 43 -21.87 -4.70 0.87
N ILE A 44 -22.64 -4.06 -0.02
CA ILE A 44 -23.48 -2.91 0.31
C ILE A 44 -24.59 -3.33 1.29
N GLN A 45 -25.22 -4.48 1.06
CA GLN A 45 -26.21 -5.03 1.99
C GLN A 45 -25.61 -5.36 3.35
N LEU A 46 -24.41 -5.95 3.37
CA LEU A 46 -23.71 -6.32 4.60
C LEU A 46 -23.25 -5.10 5.41
N CYS A 47 -22.57 -4.15 4.76
CA CYS A 47 -21.91 -3.03 5.44
C CYS A 47 -22.82 -1.81 5.66
N THR A 48 -23.98 -1.75 4.99
CA THR A 48 -24.98 -0.68 5.06
C THR A 48 -24.42 0.75 4.93
N PRO A 49 -23.64 1.07 3.88
CA PRO A 49 -23.12 2.42 3.70
C PRO A 49 -24.23 3.43 3.39
N ARG A 50 -23.97 4.71 3.68
CA ARG A 50 -24.88 5.81 3.33
C ARG A 50 -24.95 6.05 1.82
N ALA A 51 -23.85 5.83 1.11
CA ALA A 51 -23.74 6.06 -0.33
C ALA A 51 -22.55 5.27 -0.90
N VAL A 52 -22.58 5.02 -2.20
CA VAL A 52 -21.53 4.36 -2.98
C VAL A 52 -20.84 5.37 -3.88
N TYR A 53 -19.51 5.30 -3.93
CA TYR A 53 -18.66 6.13 -4.78
C TYR A 53 -17.72 5.23 -5.57
N ILE A 54 -17.91 5.15 -6.88
CA ILE A 54 -17.05 4.34 -7.75
C ILE A 54 -15.89 5.21 -8.23
N CYS A 55 -14.67 4.81 -7.84
CA CYS A 55 -13.46 5.56 -8.13
C CYS A 55 -13.05 5.42 -9.59
N ASP A 56 -12.59 6.52 -10.19
CA ASP A 56 -12.15 6.55 -11.59
C ASP A 56 -10.63 6.73 -11.75
N GLY A 57 -9.91 7.10 -10.69
CA GLY A 57 -8.47 7.33 -10.80
C GLY A 57 -8.09 8.73 -11.31
N SER A 58 -9.03 9.66 -11.49
CA SER A 58 -8.73 11.00 -12.03
C SER A 58 -8.04 11.94 -11.04
N GLU A 59 -7.27 12.93 -11.50
CA GLU A 59 -6.61 13.89 -10.60
C GLU A 59 -7.63 14.76 -9.84
N GLU A 60 -8.78 15.07 -10.44
CA GLU A 60 -9.88 15.80 -9.79
C GLU A 60 -10.45 15.00 -8.60
N GLU A 61 -10.51 13.66 -8.73
CA GLU A 61 -10.86 12.79 -7.60
C GLU A 61 -9.83 12.86 -6.48
N ALA A 62 -8.53 12.86 -6.82
CA ALA A 62 -7.47 12.97 -5.83
C ALA A 62 -7.57 14.30 -5.07
N GLU A 63 -7.69 15.41 -5.80
CA GLU A 63 -7.82 16.75 -5.22
C GLU A 63 -9.05 16.85 -4.30
N MET A 64 -10.22 16.38 -4.76
CA MET A 64 -11.44 16.40 -3.96
C MET A 64 -11.33 15.56 -2.69
N VAL A 65 -10.71 14.37 -2.76
CA VAL A 65 -10.52 13.51 -1.58
C VAL A 65 -9.51 14.14 -0.61
N THR A 66 -8.42 14.70 -1.11
CA THR A 66 -7.40 15.40 -0.33
C THR A 66 -8.00 16.60 0.41
N ASN A 67 -8.76 17.46 -0.30
CA ASN A 67 -9.41 18.62 0.29
C ASN A 67 -10.37 18.22 1.43
N LYS A 68 -11.14 17.14 1.25
CA LYS A 68 -12.00 16.60 2.32
C LYS A 68 -11.22 16.07 3.52
N LEU A 69 -10.04 15.50 3.33
CA LEU A 69 -9.20 15.02 4.42
C LEU A 69 -8.56 16.19 5.18
N VAL A 70 -8.19 17.27 4.48
CA VAL A 70 -7.69 18.51 5.07
C VAL A 70 -8.79 19.22 5.85
N GLU A 71 -9.97 19.39 5.27
CA GLU A 71 -11.15 19.98 5.94
C GLU A 71 -11.50 19.26 7.25
N ARG A 72 -11.33 17.94 7.28
CA ARG A 72 -11.60 17.11 8.47
C ARG A 72 -10.43 17.06 9.47
N GLY A 73 -9.29 17.67 9.14
CA GLY A 73 -8.09 17.64 9.96
C GLY A 73 -7.41 16.27 10.05
N THR A 74 -7.69 15.34 9.12
CA THR A 74 -6.95 14.06 9.01
C THR A 74 -5.62 14.26 8.30
N LEU A 75 -5.58 15.20 7.33
CA LEU A 75 -4.36 15.63 6.66
C LEU A 75 -4.06 17.09 6.98
N THR A 76 -2.79 17.41 7.09
CA THR A 76 -2.27 18.78 7.11
C THR A 76 -1.33 18.95 5.93
N GLN A 77 -1.40 20.08 5.22
CA GLN A 77 -0.51 20.36 4.10
C GLN A 77 0.89 20.75 4.60
N LEU A 78 1.93 20.13 4.05
CA LEU A 78 3.32 20.54 4.27
C LEU A 78 3.67 21.66 3.29
N THR A 79 3.71 22.90 3.77
CA THR A 79 3.86 24.11 2.91
C THR A 79 5.25 24.27 2.30
N LYS A 80 6.26 23.56 2.80
CA LYS A 80 7.62 23.59 2.26
C LYS A 80 7.76 22.81 0.94
N TYR A 81 6.78 21.97 0.61
CA TYR A 81 6.84 21.00 -0.48
C TYR A 81 5.61 21.06 -1.38
N GLU A 82 5.76 20.65 -2.64
CA GLU A 82 4.67 20.69 -3.61
C GLU A 82 3.69 19.52 -3.39
N ASN A 83 2.42 19.82 -3.11
CA ASN A 83 1.36 18.81 -2.99
C ASN A 83 1.71 17.67 -1.99
N CYS A 84 2.32 18.03 -0.87
CA CYS A 84 2.68 17.09 0.20
C CYS A 84 1.80 17.28 1.43
N TYR A 85 1.49 16.18 2.09
CA TYR A 85 0.62 16.16 3.27
C TYR A 85 1.19 15.29 4.37
N ILE A 86 0.89 15.63 5.62
CA ILE A 86 1.19 14.85 6.79
C ILE A 86 -0.09 14.33 7.44
N CYS A 87 -0.03 13.11 7.96
CA CYS A 87 -1.10 12.45 8.69
C CYS A 87 -0.56 11.88 10.00
N TRP A 88 -1.27 12.12 11.11
CA TRP A 88 -0.97 11.49 12.39
C TRP A 88 -2.11 10.56 12.78
N THR A 89 -1.80 9.27 12.97
CA THR A 89 -2.79 8.24 13.27
C THR A 89 -3.13 8.22 14.76
N ASP A 90 -4.13 7.41 15.13
CA ASP A 90 -4.25 6.92 16.51
C ASP A 90 -2.98 6.11 16.84
N PRO A 91 -2.30 6.33 18.00
CA PRO A 91 -1.12 5.57 18.39
C PRO A 91 -1.33 4.06 18.51
N ARG A 92 -2.58 3.59 18.61
CA ARG A 92 -2.95 2.17 18.62
C ARG A 92 -3.02 1.55 17.21
N ASP A 93 -2.92 2.36 16.15
CA ASP A 93 -3.02 1.96 14.75
C ASP A 93 -1.84 2.49 13.90
N VAL A 94 -0.64 1.99 14.21
CA VAL A 94 0.65 2.51 13.70
C VAL A 94 1.51 1.49 12.93
N ALA A 95 1.08 0.23 12.89
CA ALA A 95 1.84 -0.87 12.34
C ALA A 95 0.94 -2.06 11.93
N ARG A 96 1.54 -3.03 11.24
CA ARG A 96 0.90 -4.33 11.03
C ARG A 96 0.76 -5.05 12.36
N VAL A 97 -0.38 -5.71 12.57
CA VAL A 97 -0.62 -6.52 13.77
C VAL A 97 -0.64 -7.98 13.38
N GLU A 98 0.52 -8.63 13.39
CA GLU A 98 0.67 -10.02 12.94
C GLU A 98 -0.21 -10.97 13.75
N SER A 99 -0.34 -10.76 15.07
CA SER A 99 -1.25 -11.52 15.95
C SER A 99 -2.74 -11.40 15.61
N LYS A 100 -3.12 -10.47 14.73
CA LYS A 100 -4.48 -10.26 14.23
C LYS A 100 -4.60 -10.52 12.73
N THR A 101 -3.58 -11.17 12.14
CA THR A 101 -3.50 -11.46 10.71
C THR A 101 -3.59 -12.96 10.46
N PHE A 102 -4.66 -13.40 9.80
CA PHE A 102 -4.98 -14.82 9.61
C PHE A 102 -5.10 -15.20 8.13
N ILE A 103 -4.87 -16.48 7.85
CA ILE A 103 -5.22 -17.16 6.60
C ILE A 103 -6.29 -18.20 6.93
N VAL A 104 -7.33 -18.29 6.10
CA VAL A 104 -8.41 -19.24 6.26
C VAL A 104 -8.44 -20.16 5.05
N THR A 105 -8.24 -21.44 5.33
CA THR A 105 -8.33 -22.57 4.41
C THR A 105 -9.15 -23.65 5.09
N ASP A 106 -9.84 -24.49 4.33
CA ASP A 106 -10.63 -25.60 4.90
C ASP A 106 -9.75 -26.51 5.75
N GLU A 107 -8.60 -26.89 5.20
CA GLU A 107 -7.58 -27.66 5.90
C GLU A 107 -6.53 -26.74 6.53
N LYS A 108 -6.29 -26.85 7.84
CA LYS A 108 -5.27 -26.08 8.56
C LYS A 108 -3.90 -26.16 7.90
N TYR A 109 -3.49 -27.36 7.53
CA TYR A 109 -2.15 -27.60 7.00
C TYR A 109 -1.97 -27.22 5.53
N ALA A 110 -3.03 -26.74 4.88
CA ALA A 110 -2.92 -26.10 3.56
C ALA A 110 -2.32 -24.68 3.63
N SER A 111 -2.31 -24.04 4.81
CA SER A 111 -1.82 -22.66 5.02
C SER A 111 -0.69 -22.52 6.02
N VAL A 112 -0.53 -23.45 6.96
CA VAL A 112 0.58 -23.46 7.93
C VAL A 112 1.20 -24.85 8.06
N PRO A 113 2.51 -24.99 8.32
CA PRO A 113 3.13 -26.31 8.46
C PRO A 113 2.74 -26.99 9.79
N HIS A 114 2.94 -28.30 9.84
CA HIS A 114 2.92 -29.04 11.10
C HIS A 114 3.99 -28.47 12.05
N SER A 115 3.56 -28.09 13.24
CA SER A 115 4.44 -27.69 14.34
C SER A 115 4.42 -28.77 15.41
N ARG A 116 5.54 -28.97 16.11
CA ARG A 116 5.58 -29.86 17.28
C ARG A 116 4.58 -29.37 18.34
N GLU A 117 4.07 -30.29 19.14
CA GLU A 117 3.17 -29.95 20.25
C GLU A 117 3.82 -28.91 21.18
N GLY A 118 3.03 -27.92 21.62
CA GLY A 118 3.51 -26.79 22.42
C GLY A 118 4.31 -25.72 21.67
N VAL A 119 4.69 -25.94 20.40
CA VAL A 119 5.43 -24.97 19.59
C VAL A 119 4.46 -24.10 18.79
N LYS A 120 4.46 -22.80 19.07
CA LYS A 120 3.70 -21.82 18.29
C LYS A 120 4.30 -21.69 16.88
N CYS A 121 3.48 -21.88 15.85
CA CYS A 121 3.88 -21.63 14.47
C CYS A 121 4.22 -20.16 14.27
N VAL A 122 5.39 -19.87 13.70
CA VAL A 122 5.87 -18.51 13.37
C VAL A 122 5.79 -18.18 11.87
N LEU A 123 5.37 -19.15 11.04
CA LEU A 123 5.31 -19.02 9.58
C LEU A 123 3.95 -18.53 9.07
N GLY A 124 2.94 -18.47 9.95
CA GLY A 124 1.61 -17.99 9.63
C GLY A 124 0.61 -18.31 10.74
N GLN A 125 -0.58 -17.73 10.66
CA GLN A 125 -1.68 -18.02 11.57
C GLN A 125 -2.89 -18.47 10.78
N TRP A 126 -3.39 -19.66 11.12
CA TRP A 126 -4.61 -20.20 10.55
C TRP A 126 -5.76 -20.05 11.54
N MET A 127 -6.95 -19.79 11.02
CA MET A 127 -8.22 -19.88 11.74
C MET A 127 -9.19 -20.72 10.92
N SER A 128 -10.03 -21.52 11.59
CA SER A 128 -11.03 -22.33 10.91
C SER A 128 -12.05 -21.45 10.18
N PRO A 129 -12.66 -21.93 9.08
CA PRO A 129 -13.74 -21.21 8.41
C PRO A 129 -14.90 -20.83 9.35
N ASP A 130 -15.28 -21.74 10.25
CA ASP A 130 -16.38 -21.54 11.20
C ASP A 130 -16.06 -20.48 12.26
N ASP A 131 -14.86 -20.49 12.82
CA ASP A 131 -14.46 -19.48 13.82
C ASP A 131 -14.26 -18.12 13.15
N MET A 132 -13.66 -18.09 11.95
CA MET A 132 -13.55 -16.84 11.21
C MET A 132 -14.92 -16.26 10.86
N LYS A 133 -15.91 -17.10 10.52
CA LYS A 133 -17.27 -16.63 10.26
C LYS A 133 -17.84 -15.90 11.48
N LYS A 134 -17.68 -16.45 12.69
CA LYS A 134 -18.11 -15.79 13.95
C LYS A 134 -17.43 -14.43 14.13
N GLU A 135 -16.12 -14.36 13.89
CA GLU A 135 -15.36 -13.11 14.00
C GLU A 135 -15.85 -12.05 12.99
N LEU A 136 -16.19 -12.46 11.77
CA LEU A 136 -16.70 -11.56 10.74
C LEU A 136 -18.15 -11.12 11.01
N ASP A 137 -19.00 -12.02 11.50
CA ASP A 137 -20.39 -11.72 11.86
C ASP A 137 -20.48 -10.72 13.03
N ASP A 138 -19.50 -10.72 13.94
CA ASP A 138 -19.38 -9.73 15.03
C ASP A 138 -18.87 -8.34 14.57
N ARG A 139 -18.36 -8.23 13.32
CA ARG A 139 -17.65 -7.03 12.84
C ARG A 139 -18.32 -6.34 11.66
N LEU A 140 -18.67 -7.09 10.63
CA LEU A 140 -19.03 -6.54 9.32
C LEU A 140 -20.47 -5.99 9.21
N PRO A 141 -21.49 -6.60 9.84
CA PRO A 141 -22.85 -6.10 9.73
C PRO A 141 -22.96 -4.62 10.14
N GLY A 142 -23.36 -3.78 9.19
CA GLY A 142 -23.55 -2.36 9.38
C GLY A 142 -22.29 -1.52 9.66
N CYS A 143 -21.10 -2.06 9.43
CA CYS A 143 -19.84 -1.40 9.79
C CYS A 143 -19.59 -0.06 9.09
N MET A 144 -20.24 0.19 7.95
CA MET A 144 -20.15 1.44 7.18
C MET A 144 -21.38 2.34 7.36
N GLY A 145 -22.25 2.07 8.34
CA GLY A 145 -23.40 2.92 8.66
C GLY A 145 -23.02 4.40 8.70
N GLY A 146 -23.72 5.24 7.92
CA GLY A 146 -23.45 6.69 7.85
C GLY A 146 -22.13 7.09 7.17
N ARG A 147 -21.37 6.15 6.61
CA ARG A 147 -20.13 6.38 5.84
C ARG A 147 -20.34 6.14 4.35
N MET A 148 -19.41 6.64 3.53
CA MET A 148 -19.37 6.37 2.10
C MET A 148 -18.61 5.07 1.86
N LEU A 149 -19.10 4.22 0.97
CA LEU A 149 -18.37 3.05 0.47
C LEU A 149 -17.70 3.46 -0.85
N TYR A 150 -16.37 3.51 -0.84
CA TYR A 150 -15.55 3.74 -2.02
C TYR A 150 -15.26 2.41 -2.70
N VAL A 151 -15.52 2.31 -4.00
CA VAL A 151 -15.16 1.16 -4.84
C VAL A 151 -13.92 1.54 -5.65
N ILE A 152 -12.79 0.94 -5.32
CA ILE A 152 -11.48 1.23 -5.92
C ILE A 152 -11.12 0.06 -6.86
N PRO A 153 -11.35 0.18 -8.18
CA PRO A 153 -10.71 -0.72 -9.14
C PRO A 153 -9.21 -0.47 -9.15
N PHE A 154 -8.40 -1.52 -9.01
CA PHE A 154 -6.95 -1.36 -9.12
C PHE A 154 -6.27 -2.52 -9.85
N SER A 155 -5.21 -2.21 -10.58
CA SER A 155 -4.29 -3.17 -11.16
C SER A 155 -3.03 -3.27 -10.33
N MET A 156 -2.66 -4.51 -9.98
CA MET A 156 -1.32 -4.86 -9.50
C MET A 156 -0.48 -5.25 -10.71
N GLY A 157 0.51 -4.43 -11.03
CA GLY A 157 1.28 -4.47 -12.28
C GLY A 157 0.70 -3.53 -13.36
N PRO A 158 1.47 -3.28 -14.44
CA PRO A 158 1.03 -2.44 -15.55
C PRO A 158 -0.30 -2.92 -16.12
N ILE A 159 -1.23 -2.00 -16.36
CA ILE A 159 -2.55 -2.34 -16.89
C ILE A 159 -2.39 -3.06 -18.23
N GLY A 160 -2.98 -4.25 -18.34
CA GLY A 160 -2.88 -5.08 -19.55
C GLY A 160 -1.64 -5.98 -19.62
N SER A 161 -0.72 -5.93 -18.64
CA SER A 161 0.38 -6.90 -18.58
C SER A 161 -0.16 -8.32 -18.36
N PRO A 162 0.39 -9.35 -19.04
CA PRO A 162 0.05 -10.75 -18.78
C PRO A 162 0.36 -11.23 -17.35
N LEU A 163 1.23 -10.51 -16.64
CA LEU A 163 1.57 -10.76 -15.24
C LEU A 163 0.73 -9.94 -14.26
N SER A 164 -0.01 -8.94 -14.75
CA SER A 164 -0.87 -8.13 -13.89
C SER A 164 -2.07 -8.94 -13.38
N LYS A 165 -2.60 -8.51 -12.23
CA LYS A 165 -3.84 -9.05 -11.68
C LYS A 165 -4.70 -7.91 -11.16
N ILE A 166 -6.00 -8.01 -11.42
CA ILE A 166 -6.97 -6.99 -11.03
C ILE A 166 -7.54 -7.30 -9.63
N GLY A 167 -7.65 -6.26 -8.82
CA GLY A 167 -8.40 -6.28 -7.57
C GLY A 167 -9.47 -5.20 -7.54
N VAL A 168 -10.49 -5.41 -6.73
CA VAL A 168 -11.47 -4.37 -6.39
C VAL A 168 -11.50 -4.23 -4.89
N GLN A 169 -11.07 -3.07 -4.39
CA GLN A 169 -11.11 -2.75 -2.97
C GLN A 169 -12.31 -1.88 -2.65
N ILE A 170 -13.14 -2.34 -1.71
CA ILE A 170 -14.15 -1.50 -1.07
C ILE A 170 -13.62 -1.00 0.26
N THR A 171 -13.83 0.28 0.54
CA THR A 171 -13.38 0.91 1.79
C THR A 171 -14.28 2.06 2.21
N ASP A 172 -14.33 2.34 3.51
CA ASP A 172 -14.96 3.53 4.09
C ASP A 172 -13.97 4.65 4.49
N SER A 173 -12.75 4.62 3.93
CA SER A 173 -11.65 5.53 4.28
C SER A 173 -11.13 6.30 3.07
N ASN A 174 -11.16 7.63 3.18
CA ASN A 174 -10.59 8.54 2.19
C ASN A 174 -9.05 8.43 2.12
N TYR A 175 -8.38 8.23 3.26
CA TYR A 175 -6.92 8.06 3.30
C TYR A 175 -6.48 6.80 2.54
N VAL A 176 -7.26 5.71 2.67
CA VAL A 176 -7.00 4.46 1.95
C VAL A 176 -7.17 4.64 0.45
N LEU A 177 -8.23 5.32 0.01
CA LEU A 177 -8.43 5.67 -1.40
C LEU A 177 -7.21 6.42 -1.94
N LEU A 178 -6.83 7.52 -1.28
CA LEU A 178 -5.74 8.38 -1.76
C LEU A 178 -4.40 7.62 -1.81
N SER A 179 -4.12 6.80 -0.80
CA SER A 179 -2.91 5.97 -0.74
C SER A 179 -2.91 4.83 -1.77
N MET A 180 -4.06 4.19 -2.02
CA MET A 180 -4.18 3.16 -3.06
C MET A 180 -3.94 3.74 -4.46
N ARG A 181 -4.37 4.99 -4.72
CA ARG A 181 -4.06 5.69 -5.98
C ARG A 181 -2.56 5.90 -6.20
N VAL A 182 -1.79 6.10 -5.13
CA VAL A 182 -0.32 6.21 -5.20
C VAL A 182 0.32 4.83 -5.37
N MET A 183 -0.14 3.84 -4.61
CA MET A 183 0.51 2.54 -4.49
C MET A 183 0.11 1.52 -5.57
N THR A 184 -1.00 1.75 -6.27
CA THR A 184 -1.53 0.86 -7.31
C THR A 184 -1.99 1.68 -8.51
N ARG A 185 -2.25 1.05 -9.66
CA ARG A 185 -2.91 1.76 -10.76
C ARG A 185 -4.41 1.73 -10.55
N VAL A 186 -4.99 2.84 -10.13
CA VAL A 186 -6.45 3.03 -10.04
C VAL A 186 -6.92 3.71 -11.32
N SER A 187 -7.86 3.10 -12.03
CA SER A 187 -8.38 3.62 -13.30
C SER A 187 -9.73 2.99 -13.65
N SER A 188 -10.61 3.75 -14.29
CA SER A 188 -11.83 3.22 -14.91
C SER A 188 -11.56 2.25 -16.06
N GLU A 189 -10.39 2.33 -16.71
CA GLU A 189 -10.00 1.43 -17.82
C GLU A 189 -9.88 -0.03 -17.37
N ILE A 190 -9.68 -0.27 -16.08
CA ILE A 190 -9.59 -1.61 -15.48
C ILE A 190 -10.83 -2.45 -15.77
N TRP A 191 -12.00 -1.82 -15.85
CA TRP A 191 -13.24 -2.52 -16.18
C TRP A 191 -13.22 -3.14 -17.57
N LYS A 192 -12.48 -2.55 -18.53
CA LYS A 192 -12.30 -3.09 -19.89
C LYS A 192 -11.30 -4.26 -19.91
N HIS A 193 -10.34 -4.26 -18.99
CA HIS A 193 -9.33 -5.32 -18.87
C HIS A 193 -9.81 -6.52 -18.07
N LEU A 194 -10.81 -6.35 -17.19
CA LEU A 194 -11.42 -7.46 -16.48
C LEU A 194 -12.31 -8.29 -17.42
N ARG A 195 -11.70 -9.25 -18.12
CA ARG A 195 -12.40 -10.15 -19.05
C ARG A 195 -13.51 -10.91 -18.34
N HIS A 196 -14.50 -11.38 -19.09
CA HIS A 196 -15.67 -12.08 -18.54
C HIS A 196 -15.28 -13.29 -17.66
N ASP A 197 -14.29 -14.07 -18.12
CA ASP A 197 -13.76 -15.30 -17.49
C ASP A 197 -12.69 -15.07 -16.41
N GLU A 198 -12.08 -13.89 -16.35
CA GLU A 198 -10.97 -13.61 -15.43
C GLU A 198 -11.44 -13.35 -13.98
N GLU A 199 -10.90 -14.04 -12.99
CA GLU A 199 -11.20 -13.70 -11.59
C GLU A 199 -10.52 -12.40 -11.16
N PHE A 200 -11.15 -11.66 -10.24
CA PHE A 200 -10.56 -10.50 -9.58
C PHE A 200 -10.43 -10.75 -8.08
N VAL A 201 -9.46 -10.13 -7.45
CA VAL A 201 -9.30 -10.23 -5.99
C VAL A 201 -10.27 -9.31 -5.28
N LYS A 202 -11.13 -9.90 -4.44
CA LYS A 202 -12.17 -9.23 -3.66
C LYS A 202 -11.56 -8.67 -2.37
N CYS A 203 -11.45 -7.36 -2.25
CA CYS A 203 -10.83 -6.72 -1.10
C CYS A 203 -11.88 -5.91 -0.33
N LEU A 204 -12.31 -6.36 0.85
CA LEU A 204 -13.19 -5.60 1.75
C LEU A 204 -12.38 -5.00 2.88
N HIS A 205 -12.46 -3.67 3.04
CA HIS A 205 -11.86 -2.95 4.15
C HIS A 205 -12.89 -2.07 4.87
N SER A 206 -12.88 -2.04 6.20
CA SER A 206 -13.55 -1.00 6.98
C SER A 206 -12.71 -0.59 8.16
N VAL A 207 -12.70 0.71 8.48
CA VAL A 207 -12.11 1.22 9.73
C VAL A 207 -12.88 0.78 10.98
N GLY A 208 -14.07 0.20 10.82
CA GLY A 208 -14.82 -0.45 11.91
C GLY A 208 -15.50 0.52 12.87
N LEU A 209 -15.91 1.70 12.38
CA LEU A 209 -16.42 2.79 13.20
C LEU A 209 -17.66 3.46 12.58
N PRO A 210 -18.84 2.79 12.51
CA PRO A 210 -20.05 3.35 11.90
C PRO A 210 -20.53 4.64 12.60
N ARG A 211 -21.46 5.38 11.97
CA ARG A 211 -22.00 6.64 12.49
C ARG A 211 -23.50 6.52 12.81
N PRO A 212 -23.96 7.04 13.96
CA PRO A 212 -23.14 7.59 15.06
C PRO A 212 -22.32 6.49 15.78
N HIS A 213 -21.20 6.87 16.41
CA HIS A 213 -20.41 5.99 17.29
C HIS A 213 -20.16 6.68 18.62
N ALA A 214 -20.03 5.90 19.68
CA ALA A 214 -19.76 6.39 21.03
C ALA A 214 -18.26 6.62 21.32
N GLN A 215 -17.37 5.97 20.54
CA GLN A 215 -15.93 6.03 20.78
C GLN A 215 -15.35 7.39 20.37
N LYS A 216 -14.41 7.92 21.15
CA LYS A 216 -13.68 9.14 20.77
C LYS A 216 -12.72 8.83 19.63
N VAL A 217 -12.78 9.61 18.55
CA VAL A 217 -11.78 9.58 17.48
C VAL A 217 -10.55 10.35 17.94
N VAL A 218 -9.39 9.68 17.96
CA VAL A 218 -8.09 10.29 18.28
C VAL A 218 -7.45 10.77 16.98
N ASN A 219 -6.87 11.97 16.97
CA ASN A 219 -6.14 12.56 15.84
C ASN A 219 -6.92 12.56 14.50
N ASN A 220 -8.25 12.67 14.56
CA ASN A 220 -9.12 12.56 13.37
C ASN A 220 -8.90 11.26 12.57
N TRP A 221 -8.41 10.20 13.23
CA TRP A 221 -8.08 8.91 12.65
C TRP A 221 -9.07 7.83 13.11
N PRO A 222 -10.09 7.49 12.29
CA PRO A 222 -11.03 6.45 12.64
C PRO A 222 -10.36 5.07 12.58
N CYS A 223 -10.41 4.32 13.67
CA CYS A 223 -9.96 2.94 13.78
C CYS A 223 -10.75 2.23 14.90
N ASN A 224 -10.62 0.90 14.96
CA ASN A 224 -11.15 0.04 16.02
C ASN A 224 -10.05 -0.97 16.42
N PRO A 225 -9.09 -0.54 17.26
CA PRO A 225 -7.94 -1.35 17.64
C PRO A 225 -8.32 -2.66 18.32
N GLU A 226 -9.39 -2.66 19.12
CA GLU A 226 -9.86 -3.82 19.89
C GLU A 226 -10.32 -4.93 18.94
N LYS A 227 -11.15 -4.60 17.95
CA LYS A 227 -11.69 -5.54 16.97
C LYS A 227 -10.85 -5.68 15.70
N THR A 228 -9.64 -5.12 15.64
CA THR A 228 -8.80 -5.23 14.44
C THR A 228 -8.64 -6.68 13.98
N LEU A 229 -8.83 -6.95 12.70
CA LEU A 229 -8.74 -8.29 12.11
C LEU A 229 -8.39 -8.18 10.63
N ILE A 230 -7.35 -8.88 10.19
CA ILE A 230 -6.94 -8.95 8.80
C ILE A 230 -6.95 -10.41 8.37
N VAL A 231 -7.83 -10.79 7.45
CA VAL A 231 -8.02 -12.18 7.03
C VAL A 231 -7.90 -12.34 5.52
N HIS A 232 -7.30 -13.47 5.12
CA HIS A 232 -7.08 -13.86 3.74
C HIS A 232 -7.76 -15.20 3.48
N PHE A 233 -8.54 -15.28 2.42
CA PHE A 233 -9.18 -16.49 1.92
C PHE A 233 -8.58 -16.80 0.54
N PRO A 234 -7.44 -17.50 0.50
CA PRO A 234 -6.68 -17.68 -0.74
C PRO A 234 -7.44 -18.52 -1.77
N ASP A 235 -8.27 -19.49 -1.36
CA ASP A 235 -8.98 -20.37 -2.30
C ASP A 235 -10.10 -19.66 -3.08
N ILE A 236 -10.64 -18.57 -2.52
CA ILE A 236 -11.70 -17.75 -3.14
C ILE A 236 -11.25 -16.32 -3.44
N ARG A 237 -9.92 -16.10 -3.48
CA ARG A 237 -9.26 -14.84 -3.87
C ARG A 237 -9.85 -13.61 -3.15
N LYS A 238 -10.04 -13.72 -1.83
CA LYS A 238 -10.69 -12.68 -1.01
C LYS A 238 -9.83 -12.24 0.16
N VAL A 239 -9.82 -10.95 0.42
CA VAL A 239 -9.21 -10.31 1.59
C VAL A 239 -10.30 -9.53 2.32
N ILE A 240 -10.37 -9.67 3.63
CA ILE A 240 -11.21 -8.84 4.49
C ILE A 240 -10.33 -8.24 5.58
N SER A 241 -10.38 -6.93 5.75
CA SER A 241 -9.67 -6.20 6.79
C SER A 241 -10.63 -5.29 7.55
N PHE A 242 -10.53 -5.29 8.87
CA PHE A 242 -11.40 -4.54 9.75
C PHE A 242 -10.59 -3.85 10.84
N GLY A 243 -10.97 -2.61 11.17
CA GLY A 243 -10.54 -1.91 12.38
C GLY A 243 -9.22 -1.14 12.29
N SER A 244 -8.45 -1.25 11.21
CA SER A 244 -7.17 -0.56 11.05
C SER A 244 -7.14 0.23 9.74
N GLY A 245 -6.87 1.53 9.82
CA GLY A 245 -6.67 2.40 8.66
C GLY A 245 -5.22 2.41 8.15
N TYR A 246 -4.29 1.77 8.87
CA TYR A 246 -2.86 1.92 8.64
C TYR A 246 -2.29 0.98 7.55
N GLY A 247 -1.65 1.59 6.55
CA GLY A 247 -0.68 0.94 5.65
C GLY A 247 -1.01 -0.48 5.23
N GLY A 248 -0.17 -1.45 5.61
CA GLY A 248 -0.31 -2.85 5.18
C GLY A 248 -1.58 -3.58 5.65
N ASN A 249 -2.35 -3.00 6.58
CA ASN A 249 -3.65 -3.54 7.00
C ASN A 249 -4.80 -3.01 6.14
N SER A 250 -4.64 -1.84 5.52
CA SER A 250 -5.72 -1.13 4.82
C SER A 250 -5.48 -0.96 3.32
N LEU A 251 -4.22 -0.90 2.86
CA LEU A 251 -3.83 -0.91 1.45
C LEU A 251 -3.79 -2.35 0.95
N LEU A 252 -4.96 -2.93 0.68
CA LEU A 252 -5.12 -4.37 0.50
C LEU A 252 -4.43 -4.90 -0.76
N GLY A 253 -4.15 -4.03 -1.73
CA GLY A 253 -3.30 -4.36 -2.89
C GLY A 253 -1.88 -4.77 -2.49
N LYS A 254 -1.30 -4.19 -1.43
CA LYS A 254 0.14 -4.32 -1.10
C LYS A 254 0.50 -5.69 -0.50
N LYS A 255 0.39 -5.85 0.82
CA LYS A 255 0.85 -7.08 1.50
C LYS A 255 -0.20 -8.19 1.42
N CYS A 256 -1.48 -7.84 1.55
CA CYS A 256 -2.57 -8.80 1.60
C CYS A 256 -2.77 -9.48 0.25
N PHE A 257 -2.89 -8.70 -0.82
CA PHE A 257 -2.95 -9.25 -2.16
C PHE A 257 -1.57 -9.61 -2.68
N ALA A 258 -0.66 -8.66 -2.92
CA ALA A 258 0.53 -8.92 -3.74
C ALA A 258 1.57 -9.89 -3.16
N LEU A 259 1.43 -10.30 -1.89
CA LEU A 259 2.22 -11.39 -1.31
C LEU A 259 1.36 -12.58 -0.89
N ARG A 260 0.34 -12.40 -0.04
CA ARG A 260 -0.35 -13.55 0.55
C ARG A 260 -1.29 -14.24 -0.42
N ILE A 261 -2.22 -13.49 -1.02
CA ILE A 261 -3.13 -14.06 -2.04
C ILE A 261 -2.34 -14.39 -3.32
N ALA A 262 -1.49 -13.46 -3.76
CA ALA A 262 -0.65 -13.64 -4.94
C ALA A 262 0.28 -14.85 -4.80
N GLY A 263 0.87 -15.10 -3.62
CA GLY A 263 1.71 -16.27 -3.37
C GLY A 263 0.95 -17.58 -3.58
N ARG A 264 -0.34 -17.64 -3.21
CA ARG A 264 -1.16 -18.82 -3.52
C ARG A 264 -1.48 -18.91 -5.02
N ILE A 265 -1.88 -17.80 -5.65
CA ILE A 265 -2.11 -17.76 -7.10
C ILE A 265 -0.86 -18.21 -7.86
N ALA A 266 0.30 -17.72 -7.45
CA ALA A 266 1.62 -18.03 -8.00
C ALA A 266 1.95 -19.53 -7.90
N LYS A 267 1.69 -20.13 -6.73
CA LYS A 267 1.79 -21.58 -6.54
C LYS A 267 0.85 -22.36 -7.47
N ASP A 268 -0.39 -21.91 -7.63
CA ASP A 268 -1.40 -22.60 -8.45
C ASP A 268 -1.10 -22.47 -9.96
N GLU A 269 -0.49 -21.36 -10.39
CA GLU A 269 -0.27 -21.02 -11.81
C GLU A 269 1.20 -21.17 -12.30
N GLY A 270 2.13 -21.53 -11.41
CA GLY A 270 3.54 -21.78 -11.73
C GLY A 270 4.39 -20.51 -11.92
N TRP A 271 4.24 -19.53 -11.02
CA TRP A 271 5.07 -18.31 -10.95
C TRP A 271 5.41 -17.98 -9.48
N LEU A 272 6.07 -16.85 -9.22
CA LEU A 272 6.57 -16.46 -7.89
C LEU A 272 6.08 -15.06 -7.48
N ALA A 273 5.59 -14.91 -6.25
CA ALA A 273 5.17 -13.62 -5.69
C ALA A 273 5.97 -13.32 -4.42
N GLU A 274 6.99 -12.49 -4.54
CA GLU A 274 8.06 -12.41 -3.54
C GLU A 274 8.20 -11.04 -2.91
N HIS A 275 8.64 -11.04 -1.64
CA HIS A 275 9.02 -9.83 -0.91
C HIS A 275 10.43 -9.40 -1.32
N MET A 276 10.56 -8.94 -2.56
CA MET A 276 11.82 -8.60 -3.20
C MET A 276 11.76 -7.20 -3.81
N LEU A 277 12.86 -6.46 -3.71
CA LEU A 277 13.11 -5.34 -4.62
C LEU A 277 13.47 -5.86 -6.01
N ILE A 278 13.37 -5.01 -7.02
CA ILE A 278 13.91 -5.21 -8.36
C ILE A 278 14.70 -3.95 -8.75
N MET A 279 15.95 -4.14 -9.16
CA MET A 279 16.82 -3.06 -9.65
C MET A 279 17.62 -3.52 -10.85
N SER A 280 18.16 -2.57 -11.59
CA SER A 280 19.23 -2.79 -12.57
C SER A 280 20.55 -2.24 -12.03
N ILE A 281 21.64 -2.88 -12.44
CA ILE A 281 22.99 -2.36 -12.30
C ILE A 281 23.66 -2.38 -13.67
N THR A 282 24.23 -1.24 -14.06
CA THR A 282 25.03 -1.11 -15.28
C THR A 282 26.49 -0.91 -14.91
N ASN A 283 27.38 -1.70 -15.49
CA ASN A 283 28.82 -1.62 -15.23
C ASN A 283 29.50 -0.55 -16.12
N PRO A 284 30.79 -0.22 -15.90
CA PRO A 284 31.52 0.78 -16.69
C PRO A 284 31.67 0.45 -18.19
N LYS A 285 31.38 -0.79 -18.61
CA LYS A 285 31.37 -1.22 -20.02
C LYS A 285 29.99 -1.05 -20.67
N GLY A 286 28.98 -0.59 -19.92
CA GLY A 286 27.60 -0.43 -20.40
C GLY A 286 26.77 -1.70 -20.35
N GLU A 287 27.23 -2.77 -19.69
CA GLU A 287 26.46 -4.01 -19.55
C GLU A 287 25.48 -3.89 -18.38
N GLU A 288 24.19 -4.02 -18.65
CA GLU A 288 23.11 -3.95 -17.66
C GLU A 288 22.64 -5.35 -17.23
N LYS A 289 22.44 -5.54 -15.92
CA LYS A 289 21.85 -6.73 -15.33
C LYS A 289 20.75 -6.36 -14.36
N PHE A 290 19.65 -7.11 -14.34
CA PHE A 290 18.59 -6.94 -13.34
C PHE A 290 18.75 -7.94 -12.21
N ILE A 291 18.51 -7.46 -10.99
CA ILE A 291 18.69 -8.19 -9.74
C ILE A 291 17.41 -8.06 -8.93
N ALA A 292 16.98 -9.18 -8.34
CA ALA A 292 15.98 -9.18 -7.29
C ALA A 292 16.66 -9.41 -5.93
N ALA A 293 16.18 -8.78 -4.86
CA ALA A 293 16.74 -9.01 -3.52
C ALA A 293 15.67 -9.07 -2.43
N SER A 294 15.68 -10.14 -1.64
CA SER A 294 14.76 -10.34 -0.51
C SER A 294 15.47 -10.10 0.82
N PHE A 295 15.13 -8.98 1.46
CA PHE A 295 15.48 -8.70 2.84
C PHE A 295 14.21 -8.49 3.69
N PRO A 296 14.22 -8.87 4.97
CA PRO A 296 13.12 -8.54 5.89
C PRO A 296 12.81 -7.04 5.93
N SER A 297 11.65 -6.69 6.50
CA SER A 297 11.33 -5.28 6.76
C SER A 297 12.43 -4.60 7.59
N ALA A 298 12.71 -3.33 7.31
CA ALA A 298 13.78 -2.55 7.94
C ALA A 298 15.21 -3.12 7.77
N CYS A 299 15.44 -3.95 6.74
CA CYS A 299 16.77 -4.48 6.38
C CYS A 299 17.31 -3.94 5.04
N GLY A 300 16.87 -2.75 4.60
CA GLY A 300 17.57 -2.00 3.54
C GLY A 300 17.15 -2.23 2.09
N LYS A 301 15.98 -2.85 1.83
CA LYS A 301 15.50 -3.03 0.44
C LYS A 301 15.39 -1.71 -0.33
N THR A 302 14.67 -0.72 0.21
CA THR A 302 14.52 0.59 -0.44
C THR A 302 15.86 1.30 -0.65
N ASN A 303 16.81 1.17 0.29
CA ASN A 303 18.16 1.72 0.12
C ASN A 303 18.91 1.07 -1.04
N LEU A 304 18.83 -0.26 -1.18
CA LEU A 304 19.51 -0.97 -2.27
C LEU A 304 18.83 -0.72 -3.62
N ALA A 305 17.50 -0.74 -3.68
CA ALA A 305 16.73 -0.50 -4.90
C ALA A 305 16.98 0.91 -5.48
N MET A 306 17.26 1.87 -4.61
CA MET A 306 17.51 3.26 -4.95
C MET A 306 18.95 3.71 -4.68
N LEU A 307 19.90 2.77 -4.75
CA LEU A 307 21.29 3.02 -4.40
C LEU A 307 21.91 4.09 -5.31
N THR A 308 22.65 5.03 -4.71
CA THR A 308 23.63 5.85 -5.42
C THR A 308 24.99 5.17 -5.32
N PRO A 309 25.51 4.57 -6.41
CA PRO A 309 26.78 3.84 -6.36
C PRO A 309 27.94 4.77 -6.01
N THR A 310 28.80 4.34 -5.09
CA THR A 310 30.05 5.05 -4.76
C THR A 310 31.21 4.66 -5.67
N ILE A 311 31.07 3.56 -6.41
CA ILE A 311 32.08 3.06 -7.35
C ILE A 311 31.91 3.78 -8.70
N PRO A 312 32.93 4.50 -9.20
CA PRO A 312 32.84 5.22 -10.46
C PRO A 312 32.47 4.32 -11.64
N GLY A 313 31.65 4.85 -12.55
CA GLY A 313 31.23 4.16 -13.78
C GLY A 313 30.11 3.14 -13.60
N TYR A 314 29.70 2.82 -12.37
CA TYR A 314 28.49 2.04 -12.12
C TYR A 314 27.26 2.93 -12.02
N THR A 315 26.14 2.48 -12.57
CA THR A 315 24.83 3.10 -12.37
C THR A 315 23.82 2.09 -11.89
N VAL A 316 22.83 2.57 -11.12
CA VAL A 316 21.73 1.77 -10.60
C VAL A 316 20.42 2.44 -10.99
N ARG A 317 19.43 1.65 -11.39
CA ARG A 317 18.05 2.13 -11.61
C ARG A 317 17.04 1.24 -10.92
N CYS A 318 16.01 1.86 -10.35
CA CYS A 318 14.95 1.20 -9.59
C CYS A 318 13.83 0.69 -10.51
N VAL A 319 13.36 -0.54 -10.31
CA VAL A 319 12.10 -1.04 -10.90
C VAL A 319 11.01 -1.13 -9.81
N GLY A 320 11.37 -1.62 -8.63
CA GLY A 320 10.50 -1.68 -7.45
C GLY A 320 11.30 -1.95 -6.18
N ASP A 321 10.77 -1.59 -5.02
CA ASP A 321 11.55 -1.62 -3.76
C ASP A 321 11.11 -2.69 -2.75
N ASP A 322 9.98 -3.37 -2.99
CA ASP A 322 9.35 -4.19 -1.96
C ASP A 322 8.71 -5.49 -2.45
N ILE A 323 8.12 -5.52 -3.65
CA ILE A 323 7.43 -6.71 -4.18
C ILE A 323 7.88 -6.99 -5.62
N ALA A 324 8.12 -8.27 -5.91
CA ALA A 324 8.41 -8.78 -7.24
C ALA A 324 7.45 -9.91 -7.60
N TRP A 325 6.82 -9.83 -8.76
CA TRP A 325 6.13 -10.97 -9.37
C TRP A 325 6.98 -11.49 -10.52
N MET A 326 7.37 -12.76 -10.44
CA MET A 326 8.35 -13.35 -11.34
C MET A 326 7.83 -14.61 -12.00
N ARG A 327 8.07 -14.77 -13.30
CA ARG A 327 7.66 -15.94 -14.07
C ARG A 327 8.73 -16.28 -15.09
N PHE A 328 9.00 -17.57 -15.26
CA PHE A 328 9.82 -18.01 -16.37
C PHE A 328 9.09 -17.78 -17.69
N ASP A 329 9.73 -17.03 -18.58
CA ASP A 329 9.29 -16.89 -19.95
C ASP A 329 9.30 -18.26 -20.63
N LYS A 330 8.20 -18.63 -21.28
CA LYS A 330 8.04 -19.96 -21.87
C LYS A 330 8.90 -20.17 -23.12
N GLU A 331 9.26 -19.10 -23.81
CA GLU A 331 10.01 -19.14 -25.06
C GLU A 331 11.51 -19.05 -24.79
N THR A 332 11.96 -18.11 -23.94
CA THR A 332 13.38 -17.88 -23.66
C THR A 332 13.91 -18.64 -22.45
N GLY A 333 13.04 -19.08 -21.54
CA GLY A 333 13.43 -19.68 -20.26
C GLY A 333 13.98 -18.67 -19.24
N GLU A 334 13.97 -17.36 -19.54
CA GLU A 334 14.43 -16.32 -18.62
C GLU A 334 13.41 -16.06 -17.51
N LEU A 335 13.88 -15.85 -16.28
CA LEU A 335 13.02 -15.39 -15.20
C LEU A 335 12.69 -13.91 -15.38
N ARG A 336 11.47 -13.59 -15.81
CA ARG A 336 10.98 -12.21 -15.98
C ARG A 336 10.32 -11.72 -14.70
N ALA A 337 10.54 -10.46 -14.33
CA ALA A 337 9.95 -9.86 -13.15
C ALA A 337 9.25 -8.53 -13.45
N ILE A 338 8.11 -8.30 -12.80
CA ILE A 338 7.45 -6.98 -12.73
C ILE A 338 7.39 -6.49 -11.28
N ASN A 339 7.40 -5.18 -11.11
CA ASN A 339 6.95 -4.55 -9.87
C ASN A 339 5.42 -4.39 -9.94
N PRO A 340 4.63 -5.07 -9.09
CA PRO A 340 3.19 -4.92 -9.11
C PRO A 340 2.72 -3.56 -8.54
N GLU A 341 3.56 -2.83 -7.82
CA GLU A 341 3.22 -1.55 -7.18
C GLU A 341 3.47 -0.34 -8.09
N ALA A 342 2.75 0.76 -7.86
CA ALA A 342 2.86 2.03 -8.60
C ALA A 342 3.57 3.13 -7.81
N GLY A 343 3.91 2.86 -6.55
CA GLY A 343 4.47 3.80 -5.61
C GLY A 343 5.39 3.12 -4.60
N PHE A 344 6.03 3.94 -3.76
CA PHE A 344 6.86 3.51 -2.66
C PHE A 344 6.17 3.83 -1.34
N PHE A 345 6.09 2.82 -0.45
CA PHE A 345 5.60 2.97 0.92
C PHE A 345 6.75 2.78 1.90
N GLY A 346 7.76 3.64 1.78
CA GLY A 346 9.06 3.50 2.43
C GLY A 346 9.04 3.86 3.90
N VAL A 347 9.95 3.27 4.68
CA VAL A 347 10.20 3.68 6.08
C VAL A 347 10.88 5.04 6.05
N ALA A 348 10.31 6.00 6.78
CA ALA A 348 10.86 7.35 6.85
C ALA A 348 12.12 7.41 7.76
N PRO A 349 12.07 7.03 9.04
CA PRO A 349 13.24 7.10 9.92
C PRO A 349 14.48 6.40 9.35
N GLY A 350 15.62 7.09 9.41
CA GLY A 350 16.90 6.68 8.86
C GLY A 350 17.13 7.01 7.38
N THR A 351 16.11 7.49 6.65
CA THR A 351 16.24 7.95 5.26
C THR A 351 16.77 9.39 5.26
N ASN A 352 17.89 9.65 4.60
CA ASN A 352 18.50 10.98 4.51
C ASN A 352 19.37 11.08 3.23
N MET A 353 19.97 12.23 2.96
CA MET A 353 20.80 12.45 1.77
C MET A 353 22.07 11.58 1.74
N LYS A 354 22.51 11.04 2.87
CA LYS A 354 23.63 10.10 2.97
C LYS A 354 23.21 8.65 2.74
N THR A 355 22.07 8.21 3.28
CA THR A 355 21.64 6.81 3.27
C THR A 355 20.78 6.47 2.06
N ASN A 356 19.98 7.42 1.56
CA ASN A 356 19.14 7.25 0.37
C ASN A 356 18.70 8.62 -0.20
N PRO A 357 19.59 9.35 -0.90
CA PRO A 357 19.26 10.64 -1.49
C PRO A 357 18.14 10.54 -2.53
N ASN A 358 18.07 9.43 -3.28
CA ASN A 358 17.02 9.21 -4.26
C ASN A 358 15.63 9.12 -3.62
N ALA A 359 15.49 8.46 -2.47
CA ALA A 359 14.23 8.42 -1.73
C ALA A 359 13.82 9.80 -1.22
N ILE A 360 14.76 10.59 -0.66
CA ILE A 360 14.50 11.97 -0.24
C ILE A 360 13.94 12.77 -1.42
N LEU A 361 14.65 12.81 -2.54
CA LEU A 361 14.22 13.54 -3.74
C LEU A 361 12.87 13.07 -4.28
N THR A 362 12.57 11.77 -4.16
CA THR A 362 11.31 11.18 -4.63
C THR A 362 10.12 11.68 -3.81
N CYS A 363 10.27 11.87 -2.49
CA CYS A 363 9.17 12.21 -1.60
C CYS A 363 8.95 13.73 -1.40
N LEU A 364 9.73 14.60 -2.07
CA LEU A 364 9.57 16.07 -1.93
C LEU A 364 8.37 16.65 -2.67
N LYS A 365 7.60 15.84 -3.41
CA LYS A 365 6.36 16.27 -4.06
C LYS A 365 5.31 15.16 -4.14
N ASN A 366 4.03 15.53 -4.23
CA ASN A 366 2.89 14.62 -4.40
C ASN A 366 2.92 13.42 -3.41
N SER A 367 3.28 13.68 -2.15
CA SER A 367 3.59 12.63 -1.18
C SER A 367 2.76 12.76 0.10
N ILE A 368 2.42 11.61 0.70
CA ILE A 368 1.73 11.56 1.99
C ILE A 368 2.70 10.97 3.01
N PHE A 369 2.98 11.74 4.06
CA PHE A 369 3.77 11.30 5.19
C PHE A 369 2.84 10.88 6.32
N THR A 370 3.15 9.77 6.99
CA THR A 370 2.32 9.22 8.06
C THR A 370 3.16 8.96 9.29
N ASN A 371 2.80 9.61 10.40
CA ASN A 371 3.46 9.54 11.71
C ASN A 371 4.91 10.06 11.75
N VAL A 372 5.25 11.01 10.88
CA VAL A 372 6.52 11.78 10.96
C VAL A 372 6.34 13.04 11.82
N GLY A 373 7.42 13.71 12.19
CA GLY A 373 7.36 15.05 12.77
C GLY A 373 7.15 16.12 11.70
N GLU A 374 6.56 17.25 12.09
CA GLU A 374 6.42 18.46 11.28
C GLU A 374 7.35 19.55 11.80
N THR A 375 8.06 20.24 10.91
CA THR A 375 8.89 21.39 11.24
C THR A 375 8.07 22.68 11.15
N ALA A 376 8.39 23.69 11.94
CA ALA A 376 7.65 24.96 11.96
C ALA A 376 7.63 25.73 10.61
N ASP A 377 8.58 25.46 9.71
CA ASP A 377 8.60 25.98 8.35
C ASP A 377 7.76 25.15 7.35
N GLY A 378 6.91 24.24 7.86
CA GLY A 378 5.99 23.43 7.07
C GLY A 378 6.64 22.25 6.34
N GLY A 379 7.80 21.79 6.83
CA GLY A 379 8.48 20.60 6.36
C GLY A 379 8.21 19.37 7.24
N PHE A 380 8.91 18.28 6.96
CA PHE A 380 8.88 17.06 7.77
C PHE A 380 10.20 16.87 8.50
N TYR A 381 10.19 16.06 9.56
CA TYR A 381 11.38 15.62 10.27
C TYR A 381 11.21 14.20 10.81
N TRP A 382 12.31 13.44 10.86
CA TRP A 382 12.40 12.12 11.48
C TRP A 382 13.83 11.84 11.94
N GLU A 383 14.00 10.85 12.81
CA GLU A 383 15.33 10.41 13.29
C GLU A 383 16.21 9.98 12.11
N GLY A 384 17.42 10.54 12.02
CA GLY A 384 18.33 10.40 10.88
C GLY A 384 18.52 11.68 10.06
N LEU A 385 17.72 12.73 10.27
CA LEU A 385 17.87 14.03 9.59
C LEU A 385 18.60 15.08 10.45
N GLU A 386 19.24 14.68 11.55
CA GLU A 386 19.93 15.58 12.48
C GLU A 386 21.02 16.41 11.79
N ASP A 387 21.76 15.83 10.83
CA ASP A 387 22.84 16.52 10.10
C ASP A 387 22.30 17.48 9.02
N GLU A 388 21.02 17.37 8.65
CA GLU A 388 20.37 18.12 7.57
C GLU A 388 19.39 19.18 8.09
N THR A 389 19.09 19.16 9.38
CA THR A 389 18.12 20.04 10.03
C THR A 389 18.83 20.91 11.07
N PRO A 390 18.73 22.25 10.98
CA PRO A 390 19.38 23.15 11.93
C PRO A 390 19.02 22.84 13.40
N ALA A 391 20.01 22.94 14.29
CA ALA A 391 19.75 22.88 15.72
C ALA A 391 18.78 24.01 16.13
N GLY A 392 17.86 23.71 17.05
CA GLY A 392 16.85 24.66 17.50
C GLY A 392 15.60 24.77 16.62
N THR A 393 15.52 24.06 15.48
CA THR A 393 14.28 23.98 14.69
C THR A 393 13.13 23.48 15.57
N GLU A 394 12.01 24.20 15.54
CA GLU A 394 10.80 23.81 16.25
C GLU A 394 10.12 22.64 15.54
N ILE A 395 9.85 21.57 16.29
CA ILE A 395 9.26 20.32 15.84
C ILE A 395 7.92 20.09 16.55
N ILE A 396 6.92 19.68 15.79
CA ILE A 396 5.73 19.01 16.28
C ILE A 396 5.93 17.52 16.03
N SER A 397 6.04 16.73 17.10
CA SER A 397 6.16 15.28 16.98
C SER A 397 4.85 14.64 16.48
N TRP A 398 4.93 13.40 16.04
CA TRP A 398 3.79 12.61 15.58
C TRP A 398 2.72 12.35 16.65
N THR A 399 3.04 12.55 17.94
CA THR A 399 2.09 12.49 19.06
C THR A 399 1.54 13.87 19.46
N GLY A 400 1.97 14.94 18.77
CA GLY A 400 1.53 16.32 19.00
C GLY A 400 2.37 17.11 20.01
N GLU A 401 3.43 16.53 20.59
CA GLU A 401 4.35 17.24 21.49
C GLU A 401 5.22 18.22 20.71
N ARG A 402 5.37 19.45 21.23
CA ARG A 402 6.21 20.51 20.64
C ARG A 402 7.51 20.67 21.40
N TYR A 403 8.63 20.74 20.69
CA TYR A 403 9.97 20.95 21.26
C TYR A 403 10.94 21.50 20.22
N LYS A 404 12.12 21.97 20.64
CA LYS A 404 13.20 22.36 19.73
C LYS A 404 14.23 21.25 19.56
N LEU A 405 14.65 21.03 18.32
CA LEU A 405 15.63 20.01 18.00
C LEU A 405 16.94 20.26 18.75
N GLY A 406 17.45 19.23 19.45
CA GLY A 406 18.70 19.28 20.20
C GLY A 406 18.59 19.59 21.69
N GLU A 407 17.42 20.05 22.17
CA GLU A 407 17.21 20.32 23.62
C GLU A 407 17.10 19.04 24.45
N ASP A 408 16.43 18.01 23.91
CA ASP A 408 16.26 16.72 24.57
C ASP A 408 16.43 15.58 23.56
N LYS A 409 17.51 14.81 23.71
CA LYS A 409 17.86 13.69 22.82
C LYS A 409 17.01 12.43 23.06
N THR A 410 16.21 12.40 24.12
CA THR A 410 15.31 11.28 24.41
C THR A 410 13.99 11.38 23.65
N LYS A 411 13.59 12.60 23.28
CA LYS A 411 12.37 12.85 22.50
C LYS A 411 12.51 12.35 21.07
N LYS A 412 11.46 11.68 20.60
CA LYS A 412 11.34 11.18 19.23
C LYS A 412 10.30 11.99 18.48
N SER A 413 10.66 12.49 17.30
CA SER A 413 9.77 13.26 16.46
C SER A 413 8.78 12.37 15.72
N SER A 414 9.22 11.16 15.36
CA SER A 414 8.49 10.27 14.46
C SER A 414 8.30 8.89 15.08
N HIS A 415 7.25 8.21 14.64
CA HIS A 415 7.08 6.80 14.97
C HIS A 415 8.19 5.98 14.30
N PRO A 416 8.79 4.95 14.94
CA PRO A 416 9.86 4.14 14.33
C PRO A 416 9.48 3.46 13.02
N ASN A 417 8.18 3.25 12.79
CA ASN A 417 7.63 2.71 11.55
C ASN A 417 6.81 3.77 10.77
N ALA A 418 7.14 5.06 10.93
CA ALA A 418 6.57 6.13 10.12
C ALA A 418 6.91 5.92 8.63
N ARG A 419 6.04 6.41 7.75
CA ARG A 419 6.08 6.11 6.32
C ARG A 419 5.97 7.35 5.47
N PHE A 420 6.63 7.33 4.32
CA PHE A 420 6.24 8.15 3.17
C PHE A 420 5.54 7.26 2.14
N CYS A 421 4.51 7.81 1.48
CA CYS A 421 3.77 7.21 0.39
C CYS A 421 3.92 8.13 -0.83
N CYS A 422 4.73 7.73 -1.81
CA CYS A 422 5.06 8.58 -2.96
C CYS A 422 5.01 7.82 -4.30
N PRO A 423 4.65 8.48 -5.42
CA PRO A 423 4.57 7.82 -6.73
C PRO A 423 5.93 7.37 -7.25
N ALA A 424 6.01 6.14 -7.78
CA ALA A 424 7.29 5.57 -8.21
C ALA A 424 7.92 6.32 -9.38
N ARG A 425 7.08 6.85 -10.28
CA ARG A 425 7.45 7.68 -11.43
C ARG A 425 8.27 8.94 -11.07
N GLN A 426 8.27 9.35 -9.80
CA GLN A 426 9.04 10.51 -9.33
C GLN A 426 10.48 10.17 -8.95
N CYS A 427 10.83 8.88 -8.86
CA CYS A 427 12.17 8.50 -8.48
C CYS A 427 13.16 8.93 -9.57
N PRO A 428 14.21 9.70 -9.23
CA PRO A 428 15.13 10.25 -10.22
C PRO A 428 15.91 9.15 -10.98
N ILE A 429 15.96 7.95 -10.41
CA ILE A 429 16.59 6.78 -11.02
C ILE A 429 15.59 5.67 -11.34
N ILE A 430 14.30 5.98 -11.51
CA ILE A 430 13.33 4.99 -11.98
C ILE A 430 13.80 4.45 -13.34
N HIS A 431 13.77 3.13 -13.51
CA HIS A 431 14.16 2.46 -14.75
C HIS A 431 13.08 2.68 -15.82
N SER A 432 13.43 2.90 -17.08
CA SER A 432 12.45 3.14 -18.15
C SER A 432 11.47 1.98 -18.36
N LYS A 433 11.94 0.75 -18.13
CA LYS A 433 11.13 -0.50 -18.16
C LYS A 433 10.39 -0.83 -16.86
N TRP A 434 10.29 0.08 -15.90
CA TRP A 434 9.62 -0.22 -14.62
C TRP A 434 8.14 -0.59 -14.77
N GLU A 435 7.50 -0.13 -15.86
CA GLU A 435 6.13 -0.52 -16.26
C GLU A 435 6.09 -1.36 -17.55
N ASP A 436 7.20 -1.97 -17.96
CA ASP A 436 7.21 -2.84 -19.13
C ASP A 436 6.31 -4.07 -18.87
N PRO A 437 5.26 -4.31 -19.67
CA PRO A 437 4.33 -5.40 -19.43
C PRO A 437 4.98 -6.78 -19.56
N ALA A 438 6.11 -6.91 -20.27
CA ALA A 438 6.88 -8.15 -20.37
C ALA A 438 7.78 -8.41 -19.14
N GLY A 439 8.00 -7.39 -18.31
CA GLY A 439 8.93 -7.45 -17.19
C GLY A 439 10.41 -7.49 -17.60
N VAL A 440 11.28 -7.45 -16.59
CA VAL A 440 12.73 -7.40 -16.75
C VAL A 440 13.39 -8.76 -16.46
N PRO A 441 14.46 -9.15 -17.17
CA PRO A 441 15.09 -10.46 -17.01
C PRO A 441 16.01 -10.49 -15.77
N ILE A 442 15.63 -11.25 -14.75
CA ILE A 442 16.39 -11.39 -13.50
C ILE A 442 17.61 -12.29 -13.72
N SER A 443 18.79 -11.74 -13.43
CA SER A 443 20.08 -12.42 -13.55
C SER A 443 20.64 -12.91 -12.21
N ALA A 444 20.17 -12.36 -11.09
CA ALA A 444 20.57 -12.79 -9.74
C ALA A 444 19.44 -12.54 -8.73
N ILE A 445 19.37 -13.41 -7.72
CA ILE A 445 18.52 -13.24 -6.53
C ILE A 445 19.44 -13.14 -5.31
N ILE A 446 19.29 -12.08 -4.52
CA ILE A 446 20.07 -11.84 -3.31
C ILE A 446 19.20 -12.07 -2.08
N PHE A 447 19.66 -12.88 -1.14
CA PHE A 447 19.09 -13.00 0.19
C PHE A 447 19.96 -12.31 1.23
N GLY A 448 19.35 -11.81 2.30
CA GLY A 448 20.09 -11.13 3.35
C GLY A 448 19.24 -10.63 4.50
N GLY A 449 19.93 -10.22 5.56
CA GLY A 449 19.32 -9.70 6.78
C GLY A 449 20.38 -9.23 7.77
N ARG A 450 19.93 -8.76 8.93
CA ARG A 450 20.84 -8.26 9.98
C ARG A 450 21.43 -9.44 10.75
N ARG A 451 22.74 -9.66 10.58
CA ARG A 451 23.52 -10.68 11.30
C ARG A 451 24.75 -10.01 11.91
N PRO A 452 24.80 -9.77 13.23
CA PRO A 452 25.88 -8.98 13.83
C PRO A 452 27.22 -9.73 13.85
N GLU A 453 27.19 -11.07 13.83
CA GLU A 453 28.37 -11.92 13.93
C GLU A 453 28.23 -13.16 13.03
N GLY A 454 29.38 -13.72 12.62
CA GLY A 454 29.51 -15.05 12.00
C GLY A 454 29.19 -15.14 10.50
N VAL A 455 28.25 -14.36 9.96
CA VAL A 455 27.90 -14.40 8.53
C VAL A 455 28.80 -13.45 7.73
N PRO A 456 29.53 -13.92 6.69
CA PRO A 456 30.32 -13.07 5.80
C PRO A 456 29.49 -12.01 5.07
N LEU A 457 30.16 -10.99 4.51
CA LEU A 457 29.51 -9.90 3.78
C LEU A 457 28.72 -10.40 2.54
N VAL A 458 29.29 -11.33 1.78
CA VAL A 458 28.66 -11.92 0.59
C VAL A 458 29.11 -13.37 0.45
N ILE A 459 28.17 -14.25 0.08
CA ILE A 459 28.40 -15.65 -0.23
C ILE A 459 27.57 -15.97 -1.49
N GLU A 460 28.12 -16.79 -2.38
CA GLU A 460 27.41 -17.35 -3.53
C GLU A 460 27.00 -18.79 -3.23
N ALA A 461 25.77 -19.15 -3.59
CA ALA A 461 25.30 -20.53 -3.45
C ALA A 461 25.93 -21.44 -4.52
N PHE A 462 26.23 -22.70 -4.17
CA PHE A 462 26.85 -23.65 -5.10
C PHE A 462 25.92 -24.08 -6.25
N ASP A 463 24.62 -24.14 -5.98
CA ASP A 463 23.59 -24.48 -6.95
C ASP A 463 22.22 -23.95 -6.48
N TRP A 464 21.17 -24.18 -7.28
CA TRP A 464 19.81 -23.77 -6.98
C TRP A 464 19.26 -24.39 -5.69
N LYS A 465 19.54 -25.67 -5.43
CA LYS A 465 19.02 -26.37 -4.24
C LYS A 465 19.70 -25.89 -2.95
N HIS A 466 20.97 -25.50 -3.02
CA HIS A 466 21.68 -24.88 -1.89
C HIS A 466 21.22 -23.43 -1.65
N GLY A 467 20.76 -22.74 -2.69
CA GLY A 467 20.22 -21.39 -2.57
C GLY A 467 18.83 -21.32 -1.92
N VAL A 468 17.98 -22.33 -2.15
CA VAL A 468 16.63 -22.49 -1.53
C VAL A 468 16.77 -23.08 -0.13
#